data_AF-A0A934V609-F1
#
_entry.id   AF-A0A934V609-F1
#
_cell.length_a   1.000
_cell.length_b   1.000
_cell.length_c   1.000
_cell.angle_alpha   90.00
_cell.angle_beta   90.00
_cell.angle_gamma   90.00
#
_symmetry.space_group_name_H-M   'P 1'
#
loop_
_entity.id
_entity.type
_entity.pdbx_description
1 polymer ?
#
loop_
_entity_poly.entity_id
_entity_poly.type
_entity_poly.pdbx_seq_one_letter_code
_entity_poly.pdbx_strand_id
1 'polypeptide(L)'
;MKQLIARIDDDLHAKVKAKAAAEGRSVNDLVTGLLEAAVQEDESPREWHRRMVAEGKAVAFEPDSPAPGRQQLAALMRGTGTAVSEALDWTRGER
;
A
#
# COMPACT_ATOMS: atom_id res chain seq x y z
N MET A 1 29.65 -1.64 -4.47
CA MET A 1 29.04 -2.78 -3.77
C MET A 1 29.82 -3.07 -2.51
N LYS A 2 29.14 -3.40 -1.40
CA LYS A 2 29.76 -3.88 -0.15
C LYS A 2 29.37 -5.35 0.03
N GLN A 3 30.24 -6.17 0.61
CA GLN A 3 29.96 -7.58 0.89
C GLN A 3 29.54 -7.76 2.34
N LEU A 4 28.48 -8.55 2.57
CA LEU A 4 28.05 -8.99 3.89
C LEU A 4 28.41 -10.47 4.05
N ILE A 5 29.07 -10.81 5.15
CA ILE A 5 29.36 -12.21 5.52
C ILE A 5 28.59 -12.48 6.81
N ALA A 6 27.59 -13.36 6.73
CA ALA A 6 26.79 -13.79 7.87
C ALA A 6 27.08 -15.27 8.17
N ARG A 7 27.19 -15.60 9.46
CA ARG A 7 27.29 -17.00 9.90
C ARG A 7 25.88 -17.53 10.10
N ILE A 8 25.56 -18.62 9.39
CA ILE A 8 24.32 -19.37 9.52
C ILE A 8 24.67 -20.85 9.72
N ASP A 9 23.79 -21.59 10.36
CA ASP A 9 23.93 -23.04 10.46
C ASP A 9 23.72 -23.73 9.10
N ASP A 10 24.27 -24.93 8.97
CA ASP A 10 24.24 -25.70 7.71
C ASP A 10 22.81 -26.06 7.27
N ASP A 11 21.91 -26.30 8.23
CA ASP A 11 20.51 -26.62 7.96
C ASP A 11 19.77 -25.42 7.35
N LEU A 12 19.98 -24.22 7.90
CA LEU A 12 19.45 -22.97 7.35
C LEU A 12 20.02 -22.70 5.97
N HIS A 13 21.32 -22.89 5.78
CA HIS A 13 21.96 -22.72 4.48
C HIS A 13 21.36 -23.65 3.42
N ALA A 14 21.13 -24.93 3.76
CA ALA A 14 20.52 -25.90 2.87
C ALA A 14 19.08 -25.49 2.48
N LYS A 15 18.28 -25.04 3.44
CA LYS A 15 16.90 -24.56 3.19
C LYS A 15 16.87 -23.33 2.28
N VAL A 16 17.76 -22.36 2.50
CA VAL A 16 17.87 -21.16 1.65
C VAL A 16 18.25 -21.55 0.23
N LYS A 17 19.21 -22.46 0.05
CA LYS A 17 19.63 -22.94 -1.27
C LYS A 17 18.49 -23.66 -2.00
N ALA A 18 17.75 -24.51 -1.30
CA ALA A 18 16.58 -25.19 -1.86
C ALA A 18 15.50 -24.20 -2.31
N LYS A 19 15.22 -23.19 -1.48
CA LYS A 19 14.26 -22.12 -1.82
C LYS A 19 14.70 -21.32 -3.05
N ALA A 20 15.97 -20.92 -3.11
CA ALA A 20 16.51 -20.18 -4.26
C ALA A 20 16.41 -21.00 -5.55
N ALA A 21 16.73 -22.31 -5.50
CA ALA A 21 16.59 -23.20 -6.64
C ALA A 21 15.14 -23.36 -7.09
N ALA A 22 14.19 -23.48 -6.15
CA ALA A 22 12.76 -23.57 -6.47
C ALA A 22 12.22 -22.30 -7.15
N GLU A 23 12.76 -21.13 -6.78
CA GLU A 23 12.41 -19.84 -7.40
C GLU A 23 13.21 -19.52 -8.67
N GLY A 24 14.17 -20.38 -9.07
CA GLY A 24 15.04 -20.14 -10.23
C GLY A 24 15.99 -18.95 -10.04
N ARG A 25 16.32 -18.60 -8.78
CA ARG A 25 17.12 -17.43 -8.41
C ARG A 25 18.46 -17.85 -7.81
N SER A 26 19.45 -16.95 -7.86
CA SER A 26 20.68 -17.16 -7.09
C SER A 26 20.41 -16.98 -5.60
N VAL A 27 21.22 -17.63 -4.75
CA VAL A 27 21.11 -17.48 -3.29
C VAL A 27 21.30 -16.02 -2.86
N ASN A 28 22.23 -15.31 -3.51
CA ASN A 28 22.44 -13.89 -3.25
C ASN A 28 21.20 -13.06 -3.61
N ASP A 29 20.60 -13.27 -4.79
CA ASP A 29 19.42 -12.49 -5.20
C ASP A 29 18.24 -12.73 -4.26
N LEU A 30 18.08 -13.96 -3.77
CA LEU A 30 17.06 -14.30 -2.76
C LEU A 30 17.34 -13.57 -1.43
N VAL A 31 18.56 -13.68 -0.91
CA VAL A 31 18.94 -13.09 0.39
C VAL A 31 18.89 -11.57 0.34
N THR A 32 19.39 -10.95 -0.72
CA THR A 32 19.32 -9.49 -0.90
C THR A 32 17.87 -9.01 -0.95
N GLY A 33 17.00 -9.67 -1.71
CA GLY A 33 15.58 -9.30 -1.77
C GLY A 33 14.85 -9.47 -0.43
N LEU A 34 15.20 -10.50 0.34
CA LEU A 34 14.65 -10.68 1.70
C LEU A 34 15.13 -9.60 2.66
N LEU A 35 16.41 -9.21 2.58
CA LEU A 35 16.95 -8.12 3.38
C LEU A 35 16.32 -6.79 3.01
N GLU A 36 16.14 -6.50 1.71
CA GLU A 36 15.43 -5.32 1.22
C GLU A 36 14.01 -5.26 1.77
N ALA A 37 13.24 -6.34 1.66
CA ALA A 37 11.90 -6.42 2.22
C ALA A 37 11.87 -6.28 3.75
N ALA A 38 12.88 -6.81 4.45
CA ALA A 38 12.97 -6.75 5.91
C ALA A 38 13.36 -5.35 6.43
N VAL A 39 14.07 -4.55 5.63
CA VAL A 39 14.42 -3.16 5.97
C VAL A 39 13.48 -2.14 5.35
N GLN A 40 12.57 -2.57 4.48
CA GLN A 40 11.51 -1.73 3.96
C GLN A 40 10.57 -1.43 5.13
N GLU A 41 10.72 -0.26 5.76
CA GLU A 41 9.73 0.23 6.71
C GLU A 41 8.36 0.28 6.03
N ASP A 42 7.30 -0.05 6.78
CA ASP A 42 5.93 0.10 6.31
C ASP A 42 5.75 1.53 5.82
N GLU A 43 5.70 1.68 4.49
CA GLU A 43 5.57 2.97 3.83
C GLU A 43 4.31 3.64 4.39
N SER A 44 4.47 4.81 5.00
CA SER A 44 3.29 5.51 5.52
C SER A 44 2.33 5.76 4.36
N PRO A 45 1.00 5.81 4.59
CA PRO A 45 0.04 6.06 3.51
C PRO A 45 0.36 7.31 2.68
N ARG A 46 1.07 8.29 3.26
CA ARG A 46 1.55 9.51 2.59
C ARG A 46 2.74 9.26 1.67
N GLU A 47 3.66 8.39 2.04
CA GLU A 47 4.80 8.00 1.21
C GLU A 47 4.35 7.15 0.05
N TRP A 48 3.46 6.18 0.31
CA TRP A 48 2.85 5.35 -0.72
C TRP A 48 2.12 6.19 -1.75
N HIS A 49 1.29 7.15 -1.30
CA HIS A 49 0.59 8.05 -2.20
C HIS A 49 1.56 8.90 -3.02
N ARG A 50 2.61 9.45 -2.42
CA ARG A 50 3.64 10.22 -3.15
C ARG A 50 4.36 9.37 -4.20
N ARG A 51 4.74 8.15 -3.86
CA ARG A 51 5.39 7.21 -4.79
C ARG A 51 4.46 6.86 -5.95
N MET A 52 3.20 6.53 -5.67
CA MET A 52 2.22 6.19 -6.70
C MET A 52 1.94 7.36 -7.65
N VAL A 53 1.89 8.60 -7.13
CA VAL A 53 1.76 9.81 -7.98
C VAL A 53 3.02 10.02 -8.82
N ALA A 54 4.21 9.89 -8.23
CA ALA A 54 5.48 10.05 -8.94
C ALA A 54 5.70 8.99 -10.04
N GLU A 55 5.28 7.75 -9.79
CA GLU A 55 5.31 6.64 -10.76
C GLU A 55 4.19 6.73 -11.81
N GLY A 56 3.31 7.73 -11.73
CA GLY A 56 2.16 7.90 -12.64
C GLY A 56 1.08 6.83 -12.49
N LYS A 57 1.11 6.08 -11.39
CA LYS A 57 0.15 5.02 -11.06
C LYS A 57 -1.06 5.52 -10.28
N ALA A 58 -0.97 6.73 -9.71
CA ALA A 58 -2.08 7.44 -9.10
C ALA A 58 -2.15 8.86 -9.67
N VAL A 59 -3.38 9.33 -9.90
CA VAL A 59 -3.66 10.73 -10.26
C VAL A 59 -4.09 11.44 -9.00
N ALA A 60 -3.32 12.44 -8.56
CA ALA A 60 -3.68 13.32 -7.47
C ALA A 60 -4.17 14.65 -8.03
N PHE A 61 -5.30 15.12 -7.53
CA PHE A 61 -5.80 16.47 -7.79
C PHE A 61 -5.54 17.32 -6.56
N GLU A 62 -4.95 18.49 -6.75
CA GLU A 62 -4.91 19.49 -5.69
C GLU A 62 -6.31 20.11 -5.62
N PRO A 63 -7.01 20.03 -4.47
CA PRO A 63 -8.36 20.53 -4.38
C PRO A 63 -8.35 22.06 -4.48
N ASP A 64 -9.21 22.62 -5.34
CA ASP A 64 -9.36 24.07 -5.55
C ASP A 64 -9.77 24.82 -4.27
N SER A 65 -10.25 24.11 -3.25
CA SER A 65 -10.60 24.66 -1.96
C SER A 65 -10.40 23.63 -0.85
N PRO A 66 -10.09 24.06 0.39
CA PRO A 66 -9.99 23.17 1.53
C PRO A 66 -11.28 22.36 1.69
N ALA A 67 -11.14 21.07 2.00
CA ALA A 67 -12.31 20.23 2.27
C ALA A 67 -13.11 20.82 3.45
N PRO A 68 -14.45 20.87 3.36
CA PRO A 68 -15.26 21.42 4.43
C PRO A 68 -15.08 20.62 5.72
N GLY A 69 -14.89 21.32 6.83
CA GLY A 69 -14.84 20.69 8.15
C GLY A 69 -16.15 20.01 8.50
N ARG A 70 -16.12 19.07 9.45
CA ARG A 70 -17.28 18.23 9.82
C ARG A 70 -18.56 19.04 10.13
N GLN A 71 -18.43 20.19 10.81
CA GLN A 71 -19.58 21.05 11.11
C GLN A 71 -20.13 21.77 9.86
N GLN A 72 -19.25 22.25 8.98
CA GLN A 72 -19.66 22.84 7.69
C GLN A 72 -20.37 21.81 6.83
N LEU A 73 -19.84 20.59 6.76
CA LEU A 73 -20.47 19.50 6.02
C LEU A 73 -21.86 19.18 6.59
N ALA A 74 -22.00 19.10 7.92
CA ALA A 74 -23.28 18.86 8.57
C ALA A 74 -24.30 19.99 8.33
N ALA A 75 -23.83 21.23 8.24
CA ALA A 75 -24.69 22.37 7.89
C ALA A 75 -25.11 22.32 6.41
N LEU A 76 -24.19 22.02 5.50
CA LEU A 76 -24.43 21.91 4.06
C LEU A 76 -25.40 20.78 3.72
N MET A 77 -25.28 19.64 4.41
CA MET A 77 -26.10 18.43 4.21
C MET A 77 -27.41 18.47 5.01
N ARG A 78 -27.72 19.58 5.68
CA ARG A 78 -28.94 19.68 6.49
C ARG A 78 -30.17 19.68 5.58
N GLY A 79 -31.09 18.74 5.82
CA GLY A 79 -32.32 18.62 5.04
C GLY A 79 -32.20 17.77 3.78
N THR A 80 -31.00 17.31 3.40
CA THR A 80 -30.81 16.40 2.26
C THR A 80 -30.97 14.92 2.63
N GLY A 81 -31.26 14.61 3.90
CA GLY A 81 -31.28 13.24 4.43
C GLY A 81 -32.20 12.29 3.67
N THR A 82 -33.45 12.67 3.44
CA THR A 82 -34.43 11.83 2.72
C THR A 82 -33.99 11.56 1.29
N ALA A 83 -33.62 12.61 0.55
CA ALA A 83 -33.18 12.47 -0.84
C ALA A 83 -31.90 11.63 -0.99
N VAL A 84 -30.97 11.74 -0.04
CA VAL A 84 -29.75 10.92 0.00
C VAL A 84 -30.09 9.47 0.33
N SER A 85 -30.98 9.23 1.30
CA SER A 85 -31.44 7.87 1.62
C SER A 85 -32.14 7.21 0.43
N GLU A 86 -33.08 7.89 -0.22
CA GLU A 86 -33.78 7.38 -1.41
C GLU A 86 -32.81 7.05 -2.55
N ALA A 87 -31.80 7.89 -2.78
CA ALA A 87 -30.76 7.63 -3.78
C ALA A 87 -29.86 6.43 -3.42
N LEU A 88 -29.54 6.27 -2.14
CA LEU A 88 -28.77 5.13 -1.63
C LEU A 88 -29.57 3.83 -1.70
N ASP A 89 -30.88 3.88 -1.42
CA ASP A 89 -31.77 2.72 -1.49
C ASP A 89 -32.02 2.31 -2.95
N TRP A 90 -32.15 3.28 -3.86
CA TRP A 90 -32.15 3.03 -5.31
C TRP A 90 -30.86 2.33 -5.76
N THR A 91 -29.69 2.85 -5.37
CA THR A 91 -28.40 2.30 -5.82
C THR A 91 -28.05 0.96 -5.17
N ARG A 92 -28.55 0.66 -3.97
CA ARG A 92 -28.45 -0.66 -3.33
C ARG A 92 -29.29 -1.73 -4.01
N GLY A 93 -30.24 -1.34 -4.86
CA GLY A 93 -31.08 -2.27 -5.60
C GLY A 93 -31.97 -3.06 -4.65
N GLU A 94 -32.82 -2.38 -3.87
CA GLU A 94 -34.01 -3.06 -3.37
C GLU A 94 -34.94 -3.34 -4.56
N ARG A 95 -35.13 -4.62 -4.81
CA ARG A 95 -36.06 -5.19 -5.78
C ARG A 95 -37.32 -5.64 -5.05
#